data_AF-S3XYA1-F1
#
_entry.id   AF-S3XYA1-F1
#
_cell.length_a   1.000
_cell.length_b   1.000
_cell.length_c   1.000
_cell.angle_alpha   90.00
_cell.angle_beta   90.00
_cell.angle_gamma   90.00
#
_symmetry.space_group_name_H-M   'P 1'
#
loop_
_entity.id
_entity.type
_entity.pdbx_description
1 polymer ?
#
loop_
_entity_poly.entity_id
_entity_poly.type
_entity_poly.pdbx_seq_one_letter_code
_entity_poly.pdbx_strand_id
1 'polypeptide(L)'
;MGVNYNGSVVENFYHPYQAVFSDDVKRAHWKDEKKENKYTYLFLKQAILQQKEKYAYGYKFNVSRMNRQKILLPINDLGDLDFDYIEKYMQIQEIKGQCKILDYYHKQ
;
A
#
# COMPACT_ATOMS: atom_id res chain seq x y z
N MET A 1 -7.14 -4.09 2.66
CA MET A 1 -6.98 -3.06 1.61
C MET A 1 -7.71 -3.46 0.33
N GLY A 2 -8.30 -2.52 -0.41
CA GLY A 2 -8.91 -2.79 -1.72
C GLY A 2 -7.96 -2.47 -2.89
N VAL A 3 -7.92 -3.33 -3.90
CA VAL A 3 -7.11 -3.17 -5.12
C VAL A 3 -8.02 -3.34 -6.35
N ASN A 4 -8.07 -2.31 -7.20
CA ASN A 4 -8.95 -2.29 -8.36
C ASN A 4 -8.38 -3.14 -9.50
N TYR A 5 -9.19 -4.06 -10.02
CA TYR A 5 -8.82 -4.85 -11.19
C TYR A 5 -9.40 -4.29 -12.50
N ASN A 6 -10.51 -3.55 -12.42
CA ASN A 6 -11.20 -2.91 -13.54
C ASN A 6 -11.32 -1.39 -13.34
N GLY A 7 -11.52 -0.62 -14.42
CA GLY A 7 -11.52 0.84 -14.35
C GLY A 7 -10.12 1.40 -14.10
N SER A 8 -9.91 2.08 -12.96
CA SER A 8 -8.59 2.57 -12.53
C SER A 8 -7.71 1.40 -12.06
N VAL A 9 -7.19 0.63 -13.01
CA VAL A 9 -6.41 -0.59 -12.77
C VAL A 9 -5.20 -0.30 -11.87
N VAL A 10 -4.93 -1.18 -10.91
CA VAL A 10 -3.82 -1.12 -9.92
C VAL A 10 -3.98 -0.06 -8.83
N GLU A 11 -4.87 0.92 -9.01
CA GLU A 11 -5.22 1.84 -7.92
C GLU A 11 -5.73 1.05 -6.72
N ASN A 12 -5.28 1.46 -5.55
CA ASN A 12 -5.55 0.75 -4.32
C ASN A 12 -5.69 1.72 -3.14
N PHE A 13 -6.53 1.32 -2.20
CA PHE A 13 -6.94 2.16 -1.10
C PHE A 13 -7.03 1.38 0.20
N TYR A 14 -6.39 1.95 1.23
CA TYR A 14 -6.47 1.47 2.59
C TYR A 14 -7.73 2.04 3.25
N HIS A 15 -8.62 1.16 3.71
CA HIS A 15 -9.84 1.53 4.42
C HIS A 15 -9.61 1.35 5.93
N PRO A 16 -9.51 2.42 6.72
CA PRO A 16 -9.40 2.33 8.18
C PRO A 16 -10.74 2.00 8.88
N TYR A 17 -11.79 1.73 8.10
CA TYR A 17 -13.15 1.47 8.52
C TYR A 17 -13.71 0.24 7.81
N GLN A 18 -14.83 -0.29 8.30
CA GLN A 18 -15.53 -1.40 7.66
C GLN A 18 -15.99 -0.99 6.25
N ALA A 19 -15.50 -1.70 5.23
CA ALA A 19 -15.76 -1.41 3.84
C ALA A 19 -16.44 -2.59 3.13
N VAL A 20 -17.36 -2.26 2.22
CA VAL A 20 -17.95 -3.22 1.27
C VAL A 20 -17.21 -3.10 -0.05
N PHE A 21 -16.81 -4.24 -0.61
CA PHE A 21 -16.08 -4.31 -1.88
C PHE A 21 -17.01 -4.90 -2.94
N SER A 22 -17.12 -4.23 -4.08
CA SER A 22 -17.77 -4.79 -5.27
C SER A 22 -16.88 -5.87 -5.89
N ASP A 23 -17.42 -6.61 -6.85
CA ASP A 23 -16.64 -7.66 -7.51
C ASP A 23 -15.38 -7.10 -8.20
N ASP A 24 -15.47 -5.86 -8.70
CA ASP A 24 -14.41 -5.06 -9.35
C ASP A 24 -13.20 -4.72 -8.47
N VAL A 25 -13.28 -4.99 -7.16
CA VAL A 25 -12.22 -4.72 -6.19
C VAL A 25 -11.79 -6.00 -5.49
N LYS A 26 -10.50 -6.31 -5.56
CA LYS A 26 -9.91 -7.45 -4.86
C LYS A 26 -9.33 -7.02 -3.52
N ARG A 27 -9.48 -7.87 -2.51
CA ARG A 27 -9.04 -7.59 -1.14
C ARG A 27 -7.63 -8.14 -0.93
N ALA A 28 -6.70 -7.26 -0.55
CA ALA A 28 -5.36 -7.62 -0.11
C ALA A 28 -5.25 -7.43 1.40
N HIS A 29 -4.67 -8.43 2.07
CA HIS A 29 -4.43 -8.47 3.51
C HIS A 29 -3.09 -9.18 3.79
N TRP A 30 -2.50 -8.91 4.96
CA TRP A 30 -1.28 -9.60 5.38
C TRP A 30 -1.63 -11.03 5.81
N LYS A 31 -0.72 -11.98 5.60
CA LYS A 31 -0.95 -13.35 6.08
C LYS A 31 -0.98 -13.42 7.62
N ASP A 32 -0.19 -12.58 8.27
CA ASP A 32 -0.24 -12.37 9.72
C ASP A 32 -1.15 -11.17 10.01
N GLU A 33 -2.37 -11.45 10.46
CA GLU A 33 -3.38 -10.42 10.78
C GLU A 33 -2.89 -9.46 11.87
N LYS A 34 -1.97 -9.88 12.76
CA LYS A 34 -1.42 -9.02 13.82
C LYS A 34 -0.56 -7.87 13.26
N LYS A 35 -0.13 -7.99 12.01
CA LYS A 35 0.68 -6.98 11.31
C LYS A 35 -0.17 -6.03 10.47
N GLU A 36 -1.50 -6.18 10.51
CA GLU A 36 -2.42 -5.28 9.87
C GLU A 36 -2.57 -3.98 10.65
N ASN A 37 -2.01 -2.89 10.12
CA ASN A 37 -2.23 -1.56 10.63
C ASN A 37 -2.13 -0.52 9.52
N LYS A 38 -2.45 0.73 9.87
CA LYS A 38 -2.41 1.88 8.96
C LYS A 38 -1.07 1.97 8.21
N TYR A 39 0.05 1.89 8.92
CA TYR A 39 1.36 2.14 8.34
C TYR A 39 1.80 1.00 7.42
N THR A 40 1.60 -0.25 7.80
CA THR A 40 1.95 -1.41 6.96
C THR A 40 1.12 -1.44 5.68
N TYR A 41 -0.17 -1.10 5.75
CA TYR A 41 -1.02 -1.01 4.56
C TYR A 41 -0.70 0.18 3.66
N LEU A 42 -0.38 1.35 4.22
CA LEU A 42 0.02 2.51 3.42
C LEU A 42 1.35 2.27 2.69
N PHE A 43 2.29 1.57 3.33
CA PHE A 43 3.52 1.15 2.67
C PHE A 43 3.23 0.16 1.53
N LEU A 44 2.43 -0.88 1.82
CA LEU A 44 2.05 -1.89 0.82
C LEU A 44 1.32 -1.27 -0.37
N LYS A 45 0.45 -0.28 -0.12
CA LYS A 45 -0.20 0.51 -1.17
C LYS A 45 0.82 1.08 -2.15
N GLN A 46 1.86 1.72 -1.64
CA GLN A 46 2.89 2.32 -2.48
C GLN A 46 3.68 1.26 -3.26
N ALA A 47 4.03 0.14 -2.61
CA ALA A 47 4.73 -0.97 -3.26
C ALA A 47 3.93 -1.60 -4.42
N ILE A 48 2.61 -1.73 -4.27
CA ILE A 48 1.70 -2.18 -5.33
C ILE A 48 1.57 -1.11 -6.41
N LEU A 49 1.42 0.16 -6.03
CA LEU A 49 1.23 1.26 -6.97
C LEU A 49 2.45 1.42 -7.90
N GLN A 50 3.66 1.14 -7.43
CA GLN A 50 4.86 1.09 -8.28
C GLN A 50 4.77 0.05 -9.40
N GLN A 51 3.90 -0.95 -9.30
CA GLN A 51 3.68 -1.92 -10.38
C GLN A 51 2.73 -1.40 -11.46
N LYS A 52 2.07 -0.26 -11.25
CA LYS A 52 1.05 0.31 -12.16
C LYS A 52 1.57 0.52 -13.58
N GLU A 53 2.83 0.90 -13.73
CA GLU A 53 3.46 1.10 -15.05
C GLU A 53 3.37 -0.15 -15.95
N LYS A 54 3.34 -1.35 -15.37
CA LYS A 54 3.24 -2.63 -16.10
C LYS A 54 1.83 -2.91 -16.62
N TYR A 55 0.81 -2.21 -16.13
CA TYR A 55 -0.58 -2.51 -16.39
C TYR A 55 -1.26 -1.32 -17.07
N ALA A 56 -1.64 -1.52 -18.32
CA ALA A 56 -2.38 -0.55 -19.13
C ALA A 56 -3.81 -1.06 -19.41
N TYR A 57 -4.63 -0.25 -20.07
CA TYR A 57 -6.02 -0.60 -20.41
C TYR A 57 -6.15 -1.97 -21.11
N GLY A 58 -5.23 -2.28 -22.04
CA GLY A 58 -5.17 -3.58 -22.73
C GLY A 58 -4.51 -4.72 -21.92
N TYR A 59 -3.87 -4.41 -20.79
CA TYR A 59 -3.16 -5.35 -19.94
C TYR A 59 -3.63 -5.25 -18.48
N LYS A 60 -4.86 -5.71 -18.22
CA LYS A 60 -5.52 -5.60 -16.91
C LYS A 60 -4.82 -6.41 -15.81
N PHE A 61 -4.81 -5.88 -14.59
CA PHE A 61 -4.25 -6.54 -13.41
C PHE A 61 -5.26 -7.53 -12.80
N ASN A 62 -5.55 -8.63 -13.50
CA ASN A 62 -6.50 -9.64 -13.03
C ASN A 62 -5.91 -10.51 -11.89
N VAL A 63 -6.76 -11.33 -11.25
CA VAL A 63 -6.36 -12.17 -10.09
C VAL A 63 -5.15 -13.06 -10.38
N SER A 64 -5.10 -13.72 -11.56
CA SER A 64 -3.97 -14.56 -11.95
C SER A 64 -2.66 -13.77 -12.07
N ARG A 65 -2.72 -12.52 -12.55
CA ARG A 65 -1.57 -11.62 -12.63
C ARG A 65 -1.20 -11.07 -11.25
N MET A 66 -2.19 -10.68 -10.43
CA MET A 66 -1.97 -10.27 -9.04
C MET A 66 -1.21 -11.34 -8.26
N ASN A 67 -1.62 -12.61 -8.36
CA ASN A 67 -0.96 -13.72 -7.65
C ASN A 67 0.48 -13.99 -8.11
N ARG A 68 0.82 -13.65 -9.36
CA ARG A 68 2.18 -13.81 -9.91
C ARG A 68 3.05 -12.58 -9.70
N GLN A 69 2.45 -11.42 -9.44
CA GLN A 69 3.15 -10.17 -9.27
C GLN A 69 3.99 -10.21 -8.00
N LYS A 70 5.31 -10.15 -8.15
CA LYS A 70 6.24 -9.99 -7.03
C LYS A 70 6.39 -8.50 -6.72
N ILE A 71 6.37 -8.16 -5.45
CA ILE A 71 6.70 -6.81 -4.94
C ILE A 71 7.94 -6.93 -4.07
N LEU A 72 8.75 -5.87 -4.04
CA LEU A 72 9.89 -5.78 -3.16
C LEU A 72 9.44 -5.18 -1.82
N LEU A 73 9.83 -5.84 -0.74
CA LEU A 73 9.55 -5.40 0.62
C LEU A 73 10.86 -5.53 1.43
N PRO A 74 11.07 -4.68 2.44
CA PRO A 74 12.25 -4.73 3.29
C PRO A 74 12.27 -6.01 4.14
N ILE A 75 13.44 -6.57 4.35
CA ILE A 75 13.64 -7.74 5.21
C ILE A 75 14.59 -7.38 6.36
N ASN A 76 14.44 -8.09 7.48
CA ASN A 76 15.33 -8.00 8.62
C ASN A 76 16.53 -8.96 8.46
N ASP A 77 17.43 -8.94 9.43
CA ASP A 77 18.63 -9.79 9.42
C ASP A 77 18.33 -11.31 9.51
N LEU A 78 17.10 -11.67 9.90
CA LEU A 78 16.62 -13.05 9.94
C LEU A 78 16.05 -13.52 8.58
N GLY A 79 15.95 -12.62 7.60
CA GLY A 79 15.36 -12.90 6.29
C GLY A 79 13.82 -12.78 6.26
N ASP A 80 13.20 -12.36 7.36
CA ASP A 80 11.77 -12.13 7.46
C ASP A 80 11.41 -10.69 7.08
N LEU A 81 10.15 -10.46 6.73
CA LEU A 81 9.62 -9.12 6.43
C LEU A 81 9.79 -8.19 7.64
N ASP A 82 10.45 -7.05 7.44
CA ASP A 82 10.74 -6.10 8.52
C ASP A 82 9.57 -5.12 8.74
N PHE A 83 8.56 -5.58 9.47
CA PHE A 83 7.39 -4.76 9.81
C PHE A 83 7.74 -3.56 10.69
N ASP A 84 8.70 -3.71 11.61
CA ASP A 84 9.09 -2.63 12.53
C ASP A 84 9.75 -1.49 11.75
N TYR A 85 10.61 -1.82 10.77
CA TYR A 85 11.16 -0.85 9.84
C TYR A 85 10.06 -0.18 9.02
N ILE A 86 9.13 -0.95 8.44
CA ILE A 86 8.02 -0.41 7.63
C ILE A 86 7.21 0.61 8.43
N GLU A 87 6.83 0.28 9.66
CA GLU A 87 6.03 1.15 10.52
C GLU A 87 6.79 2.43 10.87
N LYS A 88 8.02 2.32 11.38
CA LYS A 88 8.86 3.46 11.75
C LYS A 88 9.12 4.36 10.54
N TYR A 89 9.43 3.78 9.38
CA TYR A 89 9.65 4.53 8.16
C TYR A 89 8.42 5.37 7.80
N MET A 90 7.23 4.76 7.79
CA MET A 90 6.00 5.46 7.44
C MET A 90 5.62 6.55 8.45
N GLN A 91 5.82 6.32 9.74
CA GLN A 91 5.63 7.34 10.78
C GLN A 91 6.57 8.53 10.57
N ILE A 92 7.85 8.28 10.26
CA ILE A 92 8.81 9.34 9.97
C ILE A 92 8.38 10.16 8.74
N GLN A 93 7.88 9.51 7.67
CA GLN A 93 7.37 10.23 6.51
C GLN A 93 6.14 11.09 6.83
N GLU A 94 5.23 10.58 7.66
CA GLU A 94 4.05 11.32 8.13
C GLU A 94 4.47 12.57 8.93
N ILE A 95 5.36 12.41 9.91
CA ILE A 95 5.90 13.52 10.72
C ILE A 95 6.60 14.55 9.82
N LYS A 96 7.44 14.12 8.88
CA LYS A 96 8.08 15.02 7.91
C LYS A 96 7.06 15.82 7.11
N GLY A 97 5.96 15.19 6.70
CA GLY A 97 4.85 15.87 6.03
C GLY A 97 4.19 16.94 6.90
N GLN A 98 3.91 16.60 8.17
CA GLN A 98 3.34 17.52 9.14
C GLN A 98 4.25 18.72 9.43
N CYS A 99 5.56 18.49 9.64
CA CYS A 99 6.53 19.57 9.85
C CYS A 99 6.55 20.55 8.68
N LYS A 100 6.57 20.06 7.43
CA LYS A 100 6.52 20.93 6.24
C LYS A 100 5.26 21.80 6.19
N ILE A 101 4.12 21.26 6.63
CA ILE A 101 2.86 21.99 6.69
C ILE A 101 2.92 23.06 7.79
N LEU A 102 3.43 22.73 8.98
CA LEU A 102 3.62 23.69 10.06
C LEU A 102 4.58 24.83 9.66
N ASP A 103 5.70 24.50 9.02
CA ASP A 103 6.65 25.49 8.50
C ASP A 103 6.00 26.43 7.48
N TYR A 104 5.05 25.95 6.68
CA TYR A 104 4.29 26.77 5.75
C TYR A 104 3.38 27.78 6.47
N TYR A 105 2.69 27.35 7.54
CA TYR A 105 1.82 28.23 8.31
C TYR A 105 2.59 29.25 9.16
N HIS A 106 3.78 28.91 9.66
CA HIS A 106 4.61 29.83 10.45
C HIS A 106 5.37 30.89 9.62
N LYS A 107 5.40 30.75 8.29
CA LYS A 107 6.00 31.73 7.38
C LYS A 107 5.03 32.83 6.94
N GLN A 108 3.75 32.73 7.30
CA GLN A 108 2.74 33.78 7.13
C GLN A 108 2.64 34.62 8.40
#